data_AF-A0A8T1B5J7-F1
#
_entry.id   AF-A0A8T1B5J7-F1
#
_cell.length_a   1.000
_cell.length_b   1.000
_cell.length_c   1.000
_cell.angle_alpha   90.00
_cell.angle_beta   90.00
_cell.angle_gamma   90.00
#
_symmetry.space_group_name_H-M   'P 1'
#
loop_
_entity.id
_entity.type
_entity.pdbx_description
1 polymer ?
#
loop_
_entity_poly.entity_id
_entity_poly.type
_entity_poly.pdbx_seq_one_letter_code
_entity_poly.pdbx_strand_id
1 'polypeptide(L)'
;MAPDVTDGVSVRMDDGPDDSLLVTTKCELTITETMLYCGFPNLIKYGKWSALVDKMLGKKIVIHGSTHSFWDHASGRVRRLQWKADILTPLRRLLGV
;
A
#
# COMPACT_ATOMS: atom_id res chain seq x y z
N MET A 1 -1.18 10.39 -16.66
CA MET A 1 -0.39 9.31 -16.03
C MET A 1 -1.29 8.70 -14.96
N ALA A 2 -2.03 7.64 -15.31
CA ALA A 2 -2.92 7.00 -14.35
C ALA A 2 -2.06 6.33 -13.27
N PRO A 3 -2.44 6.37 -11.98
CA PRO A 3 -1.81 5.49 -11.01
C PRO A 3 -2.00 4.06 -11.51
N ASP A 4 -0.90 3.29 -11.52
CA ASP A 4 -0.93 1.84 -11.64
C ASP A 4 -2.03 1.35 -10.67
N VAL A 5 -3.14 0.86 -11.22
CA VAL A 5 -4.29 0.45 -10.43
C VAL A 5 -3.84 -0.76 -9.63
N THR A 6 -3.61 -0.53 -8.34
CA THR A 6 -3.43 -1.62 -7.39
C THR A 6 -4.80 -2.25 -7.23
N ASP A 7 -4.92 -3.53 -7.57
CA ASP A 7 -6.12 -4.33 -7.30
C ASP A 7 -6.22 -4.54 -5.78
N GLY A 8 -6.72 -3.50 -5.10
CA GLY A 8 -7.02 -3.51 -3.68
C GLY A 8 -8.42 -4.07 -3.48
N VAL A 9 -8.52 -5.29 -2.97
CA VAL A 9 -9.81 -5.90 -2.63
C VAL A 9 -10.07 -5.68 -1.14
N SER A 10 -11.27 -5.18 -0.83
CA SER A 10 -11.77 -5.17 0.55
C SER A 10 -12.09 -6.60 0.98
N VAL A 11 -11.43 -7.08 2.03
CA VAL A 11 -11.56 -8.46 2.50
C VAL A 11 -12.59 -8.56 3.62
N ARG A 12 -12.64 -7.55 4.49
CA ARG A 12 -13.56 -7.49 5.64
C ARG A 12 -13.95 -6.04 5.91
N MET A 13 -15.18 -5.86 6.37
CA MET A 13 -15.72 -4.59 6.81
C MET A 13 -16.39 -4.82 8.16
N ASP A 14 -15.98 -4.05 9.16
CA ASP A 14 -16.46 -4.17 10.53
C ASP A 14 -16.88 -2.78 11.03
N ASP A 15 -18.11 -2.67 11.53
CA ASP A 15 -18.57 -1.47 12.22
C ASP A 15 -17.89 -1.34 13.58
N GLY A 16 -17.37 -0.16 13.86
CA GLY A 16 -16.73 0.21 15.11
C GLY A 16 -17.59 1.15 15.96
N PRO A 17 -17.18 1.43 17.21
CA PRO A 17 -17.84 2.43 18.04
C PRO A 17 -17.78 3.83 17.41
N ASP A 18 -18.68 4.72 17.84
CA ASP A 18 -18.77 6.12 17.38
C ASP A 18 -18.87 6.27 15.85
N ASP A 19 -19.71 5.43 15.21
CA ASP A 19 -19.98 5.49 13.78
C ASP A 19 -18.71 5.37 12.92
N SER A 20 -17.78 4.56 13.42
CA SER A 20 -16.55 4.27 12.72
C SER A 20 -16.66 2.98 11.92
N LEU A 21 -15.93 2.91 10.81
CA LEU A 21 -15.91 1.76 9.91
C LEU A 21 -14.46 1.33 9.73
N LEU A 22 -14.18 0.07 10.02
CA LEU A 22 -12.89 -0.55 9.77
C LEU A 22 -12.99 -1.43 8.52
N VAL A 23 -12.22 -1.09 7.50
CA VAL A 23 -12.11 -1.87 6.27
C VAL A 23 -10.73 -2.50 6.22
N THR A 24 -10.65 -3.83 6.23
CA THR A 24 -9.40 -4.55 5.99
C THR A 24 -9.24 -4.81 4.51
N THR A 25 -8.08 -4.46 3.96
CA THR A 25 -7.77 -4.57 2.54
C THR A 25 -6.60 -5.51 2.29
N LYS A 26 -6.65 -6.19 1.16
CA LYS A 26 -5.52 -6.94 0.61
C LYS A 26 -5.24 -6.37 -0.77
N CYS A 27 -4.02 -5.88 -0.96
CA CYS A 27 -3.57 -5.33 -2.23
C CYS A 27 -2.49 -6.23 -2.81
N GLU A 28 -2.69 -6.65 -4.06
CA GLU A 28 -1.67 -7.34 -4.82
C GLU A 28 -1.03 -6.35 -5.79
N LEU A 29 0.30 -6.27 -5.76
CA LEU A 29 1.06 -5.22 -6.42
C LEU A 29 2.24 -5.84 -7.15
N THR A 30 2.42 -5.47 -8.42
CA THR A 30 3.68 -5.72 -9.14
C THR A 30 4.57 -4.50 -9.00
N ILE A 31 5.80 -4.68 -8.52
CA ILE A 31 6.76 -3.57 -8.38
C ILE A 31 7.25 -3.18 -9.78
N THR A 32 6.86 -1.99 -10.23
CA THR A 32 7.26 -1.45 -11.54
C THR A 32 8.49 -0.56 -11.44
N GLU A 33 9.12 -0.30 -12.57
CA GLU A 33 10.27 0.60 -12.66
C GLU A 33 9.90 2.01 -12.16
N THR A 34 8.71 2.53 -12.53
CA THR A 34 8.21 3.83 -12.07
C THR A 34 8.11 3.89 -10.54
N MET A 35 7.66 2.82 -9.90
CA MET A 35 7.58 2.77 -8.44
C MET A 35 8.95 2.79 -7.78
N LEU A 36 9.95 2.12 -8.35
CA LEU A 36 11.31 2.15 -7.85
C LEU A 36 11.94 3.54 -8.02
N TYR A 37 11.70 4.21 -9.15
CA TYR A 37 12.12 5.60 -9.34
C TYR A 37 11.48 6.56 -8.33
N CYS A 38 10.17 6.45 -8.10
CA CYS A 38 9.45 7.36 -7.22
C CYS A 38 9.68 7.07 -5.73
N GLY A 39 9.64 5.79 -5.34
CA GLY A 39 9.70 5.37 -3.94
C GLY A 39 11.12 5.14 -3.42
N PHE A 40 12.05 4.78 -4.30
CA PHE A 40 13.42 4.44 -3.94
C PHE A 40 14.45 5.03 -4.91
N PRO A 41 14.46 6.36 -5.13
CA PRO A 41 15.33 7.00 -6.11
C PRO A 41 16.82 6.69 -5.89
N ASN A 42 17.23 6.45 -4.65
CA ASN A 42 18.60 6.08 -4.31
C ASN A 42 19.02 4.68 -4.79
N LEU A 43 18.08 3.82 -5.15
CA LEU A 43 18.36 2.51 -5.76
C LEU A 43 18.69 2.62 -7.25
N ILE A 44 18.40 3.78 -7.87
CA ILE A 44 18.64 4.08 -9.28
C ILE A 44 19.45 5.39 -9.36
N LYS A 45 20.72 5.33 -8.97
CA LYS A 45 21.61 6.51 -9.02
C LYS A 45 22.34 6.57 -10.36
N TYR A 46 22.29 7.73 -11.01
CA TYR A 46 23.02 8.01 -12.26
C TYR A 46 22.73 6.99 -13.38
N GLY A 47 21.48 6.51 -13.46
CA GLY A 47 21.08 5.49 -14.44
C GLY A 47 21.61 4.09 -14.16
N LYS A 48 22.34 3.88 -13.04
CA LYS A 48 22.79 2.55 -12.62
C LYS A 48 21.78 1.94 -11.65
N TRP A 49 21.32 0.76 -12.00
CA TRP A 49 20.44 -0.04 -11.17
C TRP A 49 21.27 -0.74 -10.09
N SER A 50 20.85 -0.60 -8.84
CA SER A 50 21.43 -1.39 -7.76
C SER A 50 20.97 -2.85 -7.85
N ALA A 51 21.74 -3.78 -7.27
CA ALA A 51 21.33 -5.19 -7.17
C ALA A 51 19.99 -5.41 -6.43
N LEU A 52 19.52 -4.41 -5.68
CA LEU A 52 18.20 -4.43 -5.05
C LEU A 52 17.08 -4.18 -6.07
N VAL A 53 17.31 -3.36 -7.09
CA VAL A 53 16.34 -3.13 -8.18
C VAL A 53 16.06 -4.43 -8.90
N ASP A 54 17.09 -5.21 -9.23
CA ASP A 54 16.95 -6.51 -9.90
C ASP A 54 16.16 -7.52 -9.08
N LYS A 55 16.27 -7.45 -7.74
CA LYS A 55 15.49 -8.30 -6.83
C LYS A 55 14.04 -7.86 -6.69
N MET A 56 13.73 -6.60 -6.97
CA MET A 56 12.40 -6.02 -6.74
C MET A 56 11.57 -5.90 -8.01
N LEU A 57 12.18 -5.52 -9.13
CA LEU A 57 11.46 -5.21 -10.37
C LEU A 57 10.68 -6.41 -10.91
N GLY A 58 9.43 -6.17 -11.30
CA GLY A 58 8.53 -7.17 -11.84
C GLY A 58 8.04 -8.19 -10.80
N LYS A 59 8.47 -8.07 -9.54
CA LYS A 59 8.04 -8.98 -8.47
C LYS A 59 6.69 -8.55 -7.93
N LYS A 60 5.88 -9.56 -7.62
CA LYS A 60 4.57 -9.39 -7.03
C LYS A 60 4.67 -9.47 -5.52
N ILE A 61 4.06 -8.51 -4.83
CA ILE A 61 3.94 -8.50 -3.38
C ILE A 61 2.48 -8.38 -2.98
N VAL A 62 2.16 -9.00 -1.85
CA VAL A 62 0.84 -8.91 -1.22
C VAL A 62 0.97 -8.05 0.02
N ILE A 63 0.25 -6.93 0.04
CA ILE A 63 0.21 -5.98 1.13
C ILE A 63 -1.13 -6.15 1.86
N HIS A 64 -1.07 -6.23 3.19
CA HIS A 64 -2.26 -6.24 4.03
C HIS A 64 -2.39 -4.87 4.67
N GLY A 65 -3.58 -4.28 4.56
CA GLY A 65 -3.87 -2.96 5.08
C GLY A 65 -5.21 -2.89 5.80
N SER A 66 -5.42 -1.76 6.44
CA SER A 66 -6.68 -1.42 7.07
C SER A 66 -6.92 0.08 6.96
N THR A 67 -8.16 0.45 6.70
CA THR A 67 -8.64 1.84 6.71
C THR A 67 -9.70 1.98 7.78
N HIS A 68 -9.49 2.89 8.73
CA HIS A 68 -10.45 3.23 9.77
C HIS A 68 -11.00 4.63 9.48
N SER A 69 -12.28 4.70 9.12
CA SER A 69 -12.99 5.96 8.91
C SER A 69 -13.89 6.26 10.10
N PHE A 70 -14.01 7.54 10.44
CA PHE A 70 -14.94 8.03 11.46
C PHE A 70 -15.90 8.99 10.78
N TRP A 71 -17.20 8.74 10.89
CA TRP A 71 -18.21 9.57 10.27
C TRP A 71 -18.69 10.66 11.24
N ASP A 72 -19.04 11.82 10.72
CA ASP A 72 -19.79 12.83 11.46
C ASP A 72 -21.20 12.90 10.87
N HIS A 73 -22.18 12.37 11.61
CA HIS A 73 -23.58 12.36 11.20
C HIS A 73 -24.20 13.74 11.09
N ALA A 74 -23.73 14.72 11.85
CA ALA A 74 -24.28 16.08 11.82
C ALA A 74 -23.99 16.78 10.48
N SER A 75 -22.80 16.53 9.91
CA SER A 75 -22.40 17.09 8.62
C SER A 75 -22.53 16.13 7.44
N GLY A 76 -22.75 14.83 7.70
CA GLY A 76 -22.77 13.76 6.71
C GLY A 76 -21.40 13.47 6.08
N ARG A 77 -20.30 13.84 6.74
CA ARG A 77 -18.93 13.81 6.17
C ARG A 77 -17.97 13.02 7.02
N VAL A 78 -17.00 12.37 6.37
CA VAL A 78 -15.91 11.68 7.07
C VAL A 78 -15.10 12.70 7.87
N ARG A 79 -15.09 12.57 9.20
CA ARG A 79 -14.32 13.42 10.11
C ARG A 79 -12.85 13.03 10.15
N ARG A 80 -12.56 11.73 10.03
CA ARG A 80 -11.21 11.21 10.09
C ARG A 80 -11.10 9.95 9.25
N LEU A 81 -9.99 9.84 8.52
CA LEU A 81 -9.59 8.64 7.80
C LEU A 81 -8.18 8.27 8.24
N GLN A 82 -8.01 7.08 8.80
CA GLN A 82 -6.71 6.53 9.18
C GLN A 82 -6.43 5.32 8.32
N TRP A 83 -5.27 5.29 7.68
CA TRP A 83 -4.83 4.16 6.88
C TRP A 83 -3.55 3.57 7.46
N LYS A 84 -3.47 2.24 7.46
CA LYS A 84 -2.31 1.45 7.85
C LYS A 84 -2.09 0.35 6.82
N ALA A 85 -0.83 0.10 6.45
CA ALA A 85 -0.46 -1.01 5.59
C ALA A 85 0.88 -1.61 6.03
N ASP A 86 0.97 -2.94 6.02
CA ASP A 86 2.23 -3.66 6.21
C ASP A 86 2.91 -3.90 4.87
N ILE A 87 3.76 -2.95 4.50
CA ILE A 87 4.59 -2.99 3.29
C ILE A 87 5.94 -3.64 3.57
N LEU A 88 6.41 -3.56 4.83
CA LEU A 88 7.76 -3.98 5.17
C LEU A 88 7.89 -5.50 5.21
N THR A 89 6.89 -6.23 5.74
CA THR A 89 6.91 -7.69 5.77
C THR A 89 7.08 -8.32 4.37
N PRO A 90 6.28 -7.97 3.34
CA PRO A 90 6.48 -8.55 2.02
C PRO A 90 7.81 -8.12 1.38
N LEU A 91 8.29 -6.90 1.62
CA LEU A 91 9.61 -6.47 1.12
C LEU A 91 10.76 -7.25 1.77
N ARG A 92 10.70 -7.51 3.07
CA ARG A 92 11.70 -8.32 3.77
C ARG A 92 11.76 -9.74 3.24
N ARG A 93 10.59 -10.37 3.04
CA ARG A 93 10.47 -11.70 2.40
C ARG A 93 11.06 -11.70 0.99
N LEU A 94 10.83 -10.62 0.22
CA LEU A 94 11.36 -10.47 -1.13
C LEU A 94 12.89 -10.33 -1.15
N LEU A 95 13.45 -9.58 -0.21
CA LEU A 95 14.87 -9.29 -0.13
C LEU A 95 15.69 -10.36 0.60
N GLY A 96 15.02 -11.23 1.37
CA GLY A 96 15.64 -12.33 2.13
C GLY A 96 16.28 -11.90 3.45
N VAL A 97 15.66 -10.94 4.16
CA VAL A 97 16.18 -10.30 5.40
C VAL A 97 15.19 -10.31 6.57
#